data_AF-A0A3A8ISH3-F1
#
_entry.id   AF-A0A3A8ISH3-F1
#
_cell.length_a   1.000
_cell.length_b   1.000
_cell.length_c   1.000
_cell.angle_alpha   90.00
_cell.angle_beta   90.00
_cell.angle_gamma   90.00
#
_symmetry.space_group_name_H-M   'P 1'
#
loop_
_entity.id
_entity.type
_entity.pdbx_description
1 polymer ?
#
loop_
_entity_poly.entity_id
_entity_poly.type
_entity_poly.pdbx_seq_one_letter_code
_entity_poly.pdbx_strand_id
1 'polypeptide(L)'
;MVRSLALLGLVVCLVSGCSEDPPEGGGPQSQADGGTSDGGTSECEAFGRFGAPGTTFTLPGPGPTGELYIPDVQARFPSVDWSTLDRLYIPAGRYTLINLGNLPDRSASRPLVITNAGGQVVIRPEPGSTQGYIWSVSGGSHWVLTGRYDPDSGTGDANFPGHRCGAYATSRGRYGILSDDIFLNGGHMGLGIGGARAFELEYLELTRAGFAGLRINRSAGSDGKVPPLDDILLHDLYIHDTASEAIYFGSTQGAPTPLGSNLKVYNNRLVRTGTESLQIQNLGDGTEVHHNVFAFGALDWRAAFQRYQDNNSQAQVRGGHIRFHHNVFVGGAGALLNFFAQAETGDLPLNVEFADNYFADTLSLGVYLGGTAGAGSTFLWERNAFRGLDFGYASVYPDTTDPGVVFGKAATLTSPLTFKDNQWEGGRKLIAGLTGGSGTVGPVTATGNVNGAVSVLNFVDTGLPAGTTSRQLEMWTDRATLAPNSPEVTYAAGALVMHDGQLYRARAQNTNKPPPQNASVWELLSLPVDDLRTTPGTAWAERGVGLLDVVR
;
A
#
# COMPACT_ATOMS: atom_id res chain seq x y z
N MET A 1 6.19 -17.08 26.83
CA MET A 1 6.65 -16.70 28.18
C MET A 1 6.01 -15.37 28.56
N VAL A 2 5.32 -15.31 29.70
CA VAL A 2 4.49 -14.18 30.19
C VAL A 2 5.37 -13.12 30.88
N ARG A 3 5.13 -11.81 30.66
CA ARG A 3 5.55 -10.73 31.58
C ARG A 3 4.52 -9.59 31.66
N SER A 4 4.36 -9.07 32.88
CA SER A 4 3.40 -8.05 33.32
C SER A 4 4.08 -7.12 34.36
N LEU A 5 3.62 -5.85 34.45
CA LEU A 5 3.75 -4.82 35.53
C LEU A 5 5.11 -4.08 35.75
N ALA A 6 5.24 -2.78 36.11
CA ALA A 6 4.33 -1.72 36.63
C ALA A 6 4.91 -0.26 36.55
N LEU A 7 4.02 0.78 36.51
CA LEU A 7 3.92 2.11 37.24
C LEU A 7 5.18 3.01 37.54
N LEU A 8 5.21 4.36 37.67
CA LEU A 8 4.25 5.49 37.88
C LEU A 8 5.00 6.88 37.82
N GLY A 9 4.32 8.00 37.48
CA GLY A 9 4.59 9.39 37.98
C GLY A 9 4.61 10.55 36.95
N LEU A 10 3.54 11.34 36.70
CA LEU A 10 3.05 12.63 37.32
C LEU A 10 4.01 13.85 37.09
N VAL A 11 3.70 14.97 36.38
CA VAL A 11 2.98 16.24 36.78
C VAL A 11 3.31 17.35 35.71
N VAL A 12 2.34 17.95 34.97
CA VAL A 12 1.69 19.31 35.05
C VAL A 12 2.20 20.46 34.12
N CYS A 13 1.24 20.96 33.31
CA CYS A 13 0.87 22.31 32.81
C CYS A 13 1.87 23.38 32.32
N LEU A 14 1.58 24.03 31.17
CA LEU A 14 0.92 25.36 31.07
C LEU A 14 0.78 25.87 29.61
N VAL A 15 -0.04 26.91 29.45
CA VAL A 15 -0.84 27.36 28.30
C VAL A 15 -0.27 28.66 27.67
N SER A 16 -0.57 28.94 26.39
CA SER A 16 -0.87 30.25 25.74
C SER A 16 -0.62 30.15 24.22
N GLY A 17 -1.31 30.80 23.28
CA GLY A 17 -2.40 31.78 23.27
C GLY A 17 -2.33 32.61 21.97
N CYS A 18 -3.41 32.58 21.16
CA CYS A 18 -3.99 33.62 20.25
C CYS A 18 -3.11 34.24 19.11
N SER A 19 -3.52 34.12 17.83
CA SER A 19 -4.39 35.02 17.01
C SER A 19 -3.51 35.74 15.94
N GLU A 20 -3.87 36.15 14.71
CA GLU A 20 -5.09 36.60 14.02
C GLU A 20 -4.96 36.39 12.47
N ASP A 21 -6.09 36.34 11.76
CA ASP A 21 -6.32 36.42 10.29
C ASP A 21 -6.56 37.90 9.83
N PRO A 22 -7.03 38.22 8.59
CA PRO A 22 -6.60 37.95 7.19
C PRO A 22 -6.49 39.32 6.42
N PRO A 23 -6.60 39.50 5.05
CA PRO A 23 -7.83 39.26 4.26
C PRO A 23 -7.70 38.95 2.72
N GLU A 24 -8.87 38.55 2.21
CA GLU A 24 -9.53 38.44 0.88
C GLU A 24 -8.98 39.03 -0.46
N GLY A 25 -9.45 38.35 -1.54
CA GLY A 25 -9.71 38.83 -2.91
C GLY A 25 -9.39 37.73 -3.93
N GLY A 26 -10.20 37.24 -4.88
CA GLY A 26 -11.38 37.67 -5.63
C GLY A 26 -11.28 37.01 -7.04
N GLY A 27 -12.32 36.29 -7.52
CA GLY A 27 -12.31 35.49 -8.79
C GLY A 27 -12.30 36.32 -10.10
N PRO A 28 -12.54 35.75 -11.33
CA PRO A 28 -13.43 34.62 -11.66
C PRO A 28 -12.98 33.64 -12.82
N GLN A 29 -13.93 32.75 -13.17
CA GLN A 29 -14.01 31.56 -14.07
C GLN A 29 -13.52 31.61 -15.55
N SER A 30 -13.10 30.45 -16.10
CA SER A 30 -13.62 29.84 -17.36
C SER A 30 -13.11 28.41 -17.66
N GLN A 31 -13.97 27.56 -18.26
CA GLN A 31 -13.80 26.17 -18.74
C GLN A 31 -12.68 25.92 -19.77
N ALA A 32 -12.11 24.69 -19.80
CA ALA A 32 -12.06 23.79 -20.97
C ALA A 32 -11.17 22.53 -20.74
N ASP A 33 -11.68 21.37 -21.17
CA ASP A 33 -10.93 20.14 -21.41
C ASP A 33 -9.80 20.34 -22.43
N GLY A 34 -8.61 19.83 -22.13
CA GLY A 34 -7.49 19.77 -23.08
C GLY A 34 -6.25 19.23 -22.39
N GLY A 35 -5.72 18.10 -22.88
CA GLY A 35 -4.53 17.47 -22.35
C GLY A 35 -3.34 18.42 -22.30
N THR A 36 -2.64 18.46 -21.18
CA THR A 36 -1.44 19.27 -21.00
C THR A 36 -0.44 18.54 -20.10
N SER A 37 0.77 18.41 -20.65
CA SER A 37 2.05 18.09 -20.00
C SER A 37 2.14 18.35 -18.50
N ASP A 38 2.50 17.30 -17.76
CA ASP A 38 2.84 17.29 -16.32
C ASP A 38 4.19 17.95 -16.04
N GLY A 39 4.28 19.25 -16.34
CA GLY A 39 5.41 20.11 -15.99
C GLY A 39 5.09 20.87 -14.70
N GLY A 40 5.76 20.52 -13.61
CA GLY A 40 5.48 20.95 -12.24
C GLY A 40 5.21 22.44 -12.00
N THR A 41 4.08 22.69 -11.34
CA THR A 41 3.91 23.70 -10.30
C THR A 41 3.10 23.06 -9.18
N SER A 42 3.58 23.16 -7.94
CA SER A 42 2.98 22.58 -6.73
C SER A 42 1.69 23.33 -6.32
N GLU A 43 0.72 23.40 -7.21
CA GLU A 43 -0.59 23.93 -6.87
C GLU A 43 -1.31 22.91 -5.99
N CYS A 44 -1.76 23.35 -4.81
CA CYS A 44 -2.58 22.51 -3.95
C CYS A 44 -3.83 22.03 -4.70
N GLU A 45 -4.31 20.83 -4.40
CA GLU A 45 -5.59 20.37 -4.94
C GLU A 45 -6.71 21.34 -4.56
N ALA A 46 -7.59 21.68 -5.51
CA ALA A 46 -8.72 22.56 -5.25
C ALA A 46 -9.60 22.01 -4.12
N PHE A 47 -10.21 22.92 -3.36
CA PHE A 47 -11.26 22.58 -2.40
C PHE A 47 -12.60 22.35 -3.11
N GLY A 48 -13.56 21.78 -2.39
CA GLY A 48 -14.92 21.54 -2.84
C GLY A 48 -15.13 20.23 -3.58
N ARG A 49 -14.24 19.22 -3.42
CA ARG A 49 -14.35 17.90 -4.09
C ARG A 49 -15.75 17.28 -3.95
N PHE A 50 -16.37 17.44 -2.79
CA PHE A 50 -17.65 16.84 -2.45
C PHE A 50 -18.79 17.86 -2.28
N GLY A 51 -18.54 19.14 -2.60
CA GLY A 51 -19.45 20.26 -2.37
C GLY A 51 -19.80 20.51 -0.89
N ALA A 52 -20.43 21.65 -0.61
CA ALA A 52 -20.88 21.97 0.74
C ALA A 52 -21.93 20.95 1.22
N PRO A 53 -21.81 20.44 2.47
CA PRO A 53 -22.73 19.41 2.95
C PRO A 53 -24.11 20.00 3.30
N GLY A 54 -25.18 19.33 2.86
CA GLY A 54 -26.55 19.73 3.18
C GLY A 54 -27.04 19.10 4.50
N THR A 55 -26.90 17.78 4.61
CA THR A 55 -27.32 16.99 5.79
C THR A 55 -26.13 16.28 6.41
N THR A 56 -25.99 16.42 7.73
CA THR A 56 -24.83 15.90 8.46
C THR A 56 -25.23 15.18 9.72
N PHE A 57 -24.43 14.20 10.14
CA PHE A 57 -24.60 13.50 11.40
C PHE A 57 -23.23 13.22 12.02
N THR A 58 -23.11 13.49 13.32
CA THR A 58 -21.87 13.27 14.08
C THR A 58 -22.06 12.12 15.04
N LEU A 59 -21.18 11.12 14.95
CA LEU A 59 -21.16 9.98 15.86
C LEU A 59 -20.82 10.43 17.30
N PRO A 60 -21.24 9.68 18.34
CA PRO A 60 -21.12 10.12 19.74
C PRO A 60 -19.69 10.17 20.33
N GLY A 61 -18.64 9.92 19.54
CA GLY A 61 -17.27 9.78 20.04
C GLY A 61 -17.00 8.41 20.68
N PRO A 62 -15.79 8.18 21.22
CA PRO A 62 -15.47 6.92 21.90
C PRO A 62 -16.27 6.79 23.21
N GLY A 63 -16.72 5.58 23.51
CA GLY A 63 -17.34 5.25 24.79
C GLY A 63 -16.34 5.24 25.96
N PRO A 64 -16.78 4.89 27.18
CA PRO A 64 -15.90 4.86 28.36
C PRO A 64 -14.69 3.92 28.25
N THR A 65 -14.77 2.89 27.40
CA THR A 65 -13.68 1.95 27.10
C THR A 65 -12.73 2.44 26.00
N GLY A 66 -12.96 3.64 25.45
CA GLY A 66 -12.26 4.17 24.29
C GLY A 66 -12.80 3.64 22.95
N GLU A 67 -13.81 2.77 22.96
CA GLU A 67 -14.30 2.09 21.76
C GLU A 67 -15.46 2.84 21.11
N LEU A 68 -15.54 2.81 19.78
CA LEU A 68 -16.72 3.15 19.00
C LEU A 68 -17.21 1.88 18.30
N TYR A 69 -18.08 1.13 18.97
CA TYR A 69 -18.58 -0.16 18.47
C TYR A 69 -20.05 -0.06 18.04
N ILE A 70 -20.27 0.10 16.73
CA ILE A 70 -21.59 0.26 16.12
C ILE A 70 -21.70 -0.72 14.94
N PRO A 71 -22.05 -2.01 15.20
CA PRO A 71 -22.14 -3.02 14.15
C PRO A 71 -23.32 -2.80 13.19
N ASP A 72 -24.31 -2.00 13.60
CA ASP A 72 -25.42 -1.57 12.75
C ASP A 72 -25.72 -0.09 13.00
N VAL A 73 -25.18 0.77 12.14
CA VAL A 73 -25.30 2.23 12.28
C VAL A 73 -26.73 2.71 12.02
N GLN A 74 -27.44 2.06 11.10
CA GLN A 74 -28.80 2.42 10.73
C GLN A 74 -29.79 2.10 11.85
N ALA A 75 -29.69 0.90 12.44
CA ALA A 75 -30.52 0.51 13.58
C ALA A 75 -30.17 1.30 14.85
N ARG A 76 -28.89 1.66 15.03
CA ARG A 76 -28.45 2.44 16.20
C ARG A 76 -28.99 3.87 16.18
N PHE A 77 -29.10 4.48 15.01
CA PHE A 77 -29.60 5.85 14.83
C PHE A 77 -30.78 5.88 13.86
N PRO A 78 -31.96 5.39 14.28
CA PRO A 78 -33.12 5.26 13.40
C PRO A 78 -33.75 6.60 13.02
N SER A 79 -33.39 7.70 13.71
CA SER A 79 -33.84 9.05 13.40
C SER A 79 -33.02 9.73 12.30
N VAL A 80 -31.89 9.15 11.90
CA VAL A 80 -31.05 9.68 10.82
C VAL A 80 -31.59 9.17 9.49
N ASP A 81 -31.86 10.08 8.55
CA ASP A 81 -32.19 9.69 7.18
C ASP A 81 -30.91 9.32 6.42
N TRP A 82 -30.53 8.05 6.53
CA TRP A 82 -29.37 7.48 5.85
C TRP A 82 -29.46 7.50 4.32
N SER A 83 -30.64 7.76 3.75
CA SER A 83 -30.83 7.88 2.30
C SER A 83 -30.47 9.26 1.76
N THR A 84 -30.49 10.29 2.62
CA THR A 84 -30.17 11.68 2.24
C THR A 84 -28.91 12.22 2.91
N LEU A 85 -28.41 11.59 3.98
CA LEU A 85 -27.19 12.00 4.69
C LEU A 85 -26.00 12.23 3.74
N ASP A 86 -25.38 13.42 3.80
CA ASP A 86 -24.23 13.80 2.96
C ASP A 86 -22.90 13.56 3.69
N ARG A 87 -22.86 13.85 5.00
CA ARG A 87 -21.66 13.68 5.85
C ARG A 87 -21.96 12.86 7.10
N LEU A 88 -21.12 11.85 7.33
CA LEU A 88 -21.01 11.14 8.60
C LEU A 88 -19.68 11.52 9.26
N TYR A 89 -19.74 12.25 10.36
CA TYR A 89 -18.56 12.71 11.10
C TYR A 89 -18.16 11.74 12.21
N ILE A 90 -16.87 11.41 12.24
CA ILE A 90 -16.19 10.76 13.36
C ILE A 90 -15.49 11.87 14.16
N PRO A 91 -15.90 12.15 15.42
CA PRO A 91 -15.23 13.17 16.22
C PRO A 91 -13.74 12.90 16.40
N ALA A 92 -12.93 13.95 16.46
CA ALA A 92 -11.54 13.83 16.83
C ALA A 92 -11.39 13.19 18.22
N GLY A 93 -10.33 12.40 18.38
CA GLY A 93 -10.08 11.70 19.63
C GLY A 93 -9.23 10.44 19.45
N ARG A 94 -8.88 9.85 20.59
CA ARG A 94 -8.20 8.56 20.66
C ARG A 94 -9.24 7.46 20.85
N TYR A 95 -9.26 6.52 19.91
CA TYR A 95 -10.12 5.35 19.91
C TYR A 95 -9.26 4.11 20.14
N THR A 96 -9.70 3.21 21.01
CA THR A 96 -9.06 1.90 21.16
C THR A 96 -9.52 0.93 20.06
N LEU A 97 -10.73 1.15 19.55
CA LEU A 97 -11.32 0.42 18.44
C LEU A 97 -12.40 1.27 17.75
N ILE A 98 -12.53 1.11 16.43
CA ILE A 98 -13.71 1.54 15.67
C ILE A 98 -14.31 0.34 14.91
N ASN A 99 -15.60 0.08 15.12
CA ASN A 99 -16.39 -0.81 14.29
C ASN A 99 -17.63 -0.06 13.79
N LEU A 100 -17.72 0.14 12.47
CA LEU A 100 -18.87 0.76 11.82
C LEU A 100 -19.45 -0.21 10.80
N GLY A 101 -20.61 -0.77 11.10
CA GLY A 101 -21.27 -1.74 10.25
C GLY A 101 -22.64 -1.32 9.75
N ASN A 102 -23.13 -2.06 8.77
CA ASN A 102 -24.39 -1.83 8.07
C ASN A 102 -24.51 -0.41 7.49
N LEU A 103 -23.45 0.08 6.84
CA LEU A 103 -23.53 1.32 6.07
C LEU A 103 -24.62 1.22 4.98
N PRO A 104 -25.28 2.33 4.62
CA PRO A 104 -26.36 2.32 3.64
C PRO A 104 -25.85 2.08 2.21
N ASP A 105 -26.69 1.51 1.36
CA ASP A 105 -26.52 1.60 -0.09
C ASP A 105 -26.95 2.99 -0.58
N ARG A 106 -26.07 3.63 -1.36
CA ARG A 106 -26.27 4.98 -1.90
C ARG A 106 -26.24 4.95 -3.43
N SER A 107 -26.57 6.06 -4.08
CA SER A 107 -26.32 6.22 -5.52
C SER A 107 -24.93 6.83 -5.73
N ALA A 108 -24.28 6.48 -6.85
CA ALA A 108 -23.01 7.10 -7.25
C ALA A 108 -23.07 8.63 -7.34
N SER A 109 -24.25 9.19 -7.68
CA SER A 109 -24.48 10.63 -7.77
C SER A 109 -24.61 11.34 -6.42
N ARG A 110 -24.74 10.60 -5.31
CA ARG A 110 -24.90 11.16 -3.96
C ARG A 110 -24.28 10.24 -2.91
N PRO A 111 -22.95 10.06 -2.97
CA PRO A 111 -22.25 9.16 -2.06
C PRO A 111 -22.34 9.67 -0.62
N LEU A 112 -22.26 8.75 0.36
CA LEU A 112 -22.06 9.12 1.76
C LEU A 112 -20.57 9.40 2.00
N VAL A 113 -20.21 10.60 2.45
CA VAL A 113 -18.82 10.91 2.82
C VAL A 113 -18.64 10.76 4.32
N ILE A 114 -17.70 9.90 4.71
CA ILE A 114 -17.34 9.57 6.09
C ILE A 114 -15.98 10.21 6.37
N THR A 115 -15.89 11.08 7.38
CA THR A 115 -14.67 11.87 7.63
C THR A 115 -14.51 12.23 9.10
N ASN A 116 -13.30 12.64 9.50
CA ASN A 116 -13.04 13.18 10.83
C ASN A 116 -13.61 14.60 10.99
N ALA A 117 -13.92 14.99 12.24
CA ALA A 117 -14.36 16.35 12.57
C ALA A 117 -13.70 16.86 13.87
N GLY A 118 -13.22 18.10 13.84
CA GLY A 118 -12.67 18.80 15.01
C GLY A 118 -11.25 18.38 15.41
N GLY A 119 -10.46 17.86 14.47
CA GLY A 119 -9.10 17.36 14.68
C GLY A 119 -8.88 15.95 14.14
N GLN A 120 -7.84 15.27 14.62
CA GLN A 120 -7.48 13.93 14.18
C GLN A 120 -8.25 12.82 14.91
N VAL A 121 -8.64 11.80 14.17
CA VAL A 121 -9.08 10.50 14.70
C VAL A 121 -7.87 9.58 14.77
N VAL A 122 -7.50 9.14 15.97
CA VAL A 122 -6.41 8.18 16.17
C VAL A 122 -6.99 6.88 16.69
N ILE A 123 -6.92 5.81 15.91
CA ILE A 123 -7.26 4.46 16.37
C ILE A 123 -5.98 3.77 16.83
N ARG A 124 -5.85 3.49 18.12
CA ARG A 124 -4.72 2.78 18.71
C ARG A 124 -5.20 1.92 19.88
N PRO A 125 -5.02 0.60 19.83
CA PRO A 125 -5.44 -0.27 20.91
C PRO A 125 -4.58 -0.03 22.16
N GLU A 126 -5.09 -0.46 23.31
CA GLU A 126 -4.28 -0.50 24.53
C GLU A 126 -3.36 -1.73 24.54
N PRO A 127 -2.13 -1.62 25.09
CA PRO A 127 -1.24 -2.77 25.23
C PRO A 127 -1.93 -3.94 25.94
N GLY A 128 -1.85 -5.12 25.33
CA GLY A 128 -2.49 -6.34 25.84
C GLY A 128 -3.97 -6.54 25.44
N SER A 129 -4.54 -5.67 24.60
CA SER A 129 -5.87 -5.92 24.02
C SER A 129 -5.89 -7.24 23.22
N THR A 130 -7.03 -7.93 23.29
CA THR A 130 -7.27 -9.23 22.63
C THR A 130 -8.28 -9.14 21.47
N GLN A 131 -8.72 -7.93 21.11
CA GLN A 131 -9.63 -7.67 20.00
C GLN A 131 -8.97 -8.10 18.69
N GLY A 132 -9.64 -8.85 17.80
CA GLY A 132 -9.03 -9.34 16.56
C GLY A 132 -8.81 -8.29 15.45
N TYR A 133 -9.21 -7.05 15.66
CA TYR A 133 -9.05 -5.91 14.74
C TYR A 133 -9.16 -4.60 15.53
N ILE A 134 -8.55 -3.52 15.01
CA ILE A 134 -8.64 -2.19 15.64
C ILE A 134 -9.59 -1.25 14.89
N TRP A 135 -9.77 -1.48 13.59
CA TRP A 135 -10.70 -0.71 12.78
C TRP A 135 -11.39 -1.60 11.75
N SER A 136 -12.72 -1.60 11.77
CA SER A 136 -13.57 -2.32 10.83
C SER A 136 -14.66 -1.42 10.28
N VAL A 137 -14.84 -1.42 8.96
CA VAL A 137 -15.94 -0.75 8.25
C VAL A 137 -16.66 -1.78 7.38
N SER A 138 -17.99 -1.80 7.42
CA SER A 138 -18.75 -2.80 6.66
C SER A 138 -20.12 -2.37 6.17
N GLY A 139 -20.54 -3.00 5.08
CA GLY A 139 -21.84 -2.81 4.45
C GLY A 139 -21.89 -1.68 3.42
N GLY A 140 -23.02 -1.63 2.71
CA GLY A 140 -23.37 -0.51 1.84
C GLY A 140 -22.59 -0.40 0.54
N SER A 141 -22.91 0.66 -0.18
CA SER A 141 -22.27 1.04 -1.44
C SER A 141 -22.34 2.53 -1.69
N HIS A 142 -21.44 3.03 -2.52
CA HIS A 142 -21.26 4.44 -2.87
C HIS A 142 -21.03 5.31 -1.63
N TRP A 143 -19.96 5.00 -0.90
CA TRP A 143 -19.46 5.83 0.19
C TRP A 143 -17.96 6.12 0.01
N VAL A 144 -17.52 7.23 0.58
CA VAL A 144 -16.13 7.68 0.59
C VAL A 144 -15.67 7.77 2.03
N LEU A 145 -14.54 7.16 2.38
CA LEU A 145 -13.89 7.33 3.67
C LEU A 145 -12.63 8.17 3.46
N THR A 146 -12.63 9.37 4.03
CA THR A 146 -11.59 10.37 3.76
C THR A 146 -11.09 11.07 5.02
N GLY A 147 -9.77 11.18 5.15
CA GLY A 147 -9.10 12.06 6.10
C GLY A 147 -8.67 13.41 5.49
N ARG A 148 -9.09 13.71 4.25
CA ARG A 148 -8.68 14.91 3.50
C ARG A 148 -9.25 16.17 4.15
N TYR A 149 -8.38 17.16 4.36
CA TYR A 149 -8.81 18.52 4.69
C TYR A 149 -9.36 19.23 3.45
N ASP A 150 -10.64 19.57 3.51
CA ASP A 150 -11.34 20.36 2.49
C ASP A 150 -12.46 21.16 3.18
N PRO A 151 -12.24 22.46 3.46
CA PRO A 151 -13.20 23.30 4.18
C PRO A 151 -14.48 23.54 3.39
N ASP A 152 -14.42 23.60 2.06
CA ASP A 152 -15.60 23.79 1.21
C ASP A 152 -16.47 22.53 1.20
N SER A 153 -15.83 21.34 1.27
CA SER A 153 -16.53 20.06 1.41
C SER A 153 -16.96 19.74 2.85
N GLY A 154 -16.48 20.50 3.82
CA GLY A 154 -16.65 20.25 5.25
C GLY A 154 -16.03 18.93 5.69
N THR A 155 -14.81 18.60 5.24
CA THR A 155 -14.08 17.37 5.62
C THR A 155 -12.72 17.68 6.24
N GLY A 156 -12.24 16.78 7.11
CA GLY A 156 -10.92 16.87 7.71
C GLY A 156 -10.71 18.06 8.66
N ASP A 157 -9.44 18.36 8.95
CA ASP A 157 -9.02 19.47 9.81
C ASP A 157 -7.71 20.08 9.30
N ALA A 158 -7.58 21.40 9.33
CA ALA A 158 -6.44 22.13 8.77
C ALA A 158 -5.09 21.77 9.40
N ASN A 159 -5.08 21.31 10.66
CA ASN A 159 -3.86 20.89 11.34
C ASN A 159 -3.38 19.51 10.87
N PHE A 160 -4.29 18.73 10.28
CA PHE A 160 -4.06 17.37 9.79
C PHE A 160 -4.36 17.24 8.28
N PRO A 161 -3.62 17.95 7.41
CA PRO A 161 -3.86 17.96 5.97
C PRO A 161 -3.27 16.73 5.22
N GLY A 162 -2.61 15.81 5.91
CA GLY A 162 -1.86 14.72 5.29
C GLY A 162 -0.72 15.24 4.41
N HIS A 163 -0.68 14.80 3.16
CA HIS A 163 0.31 15.21 2.16
C HIS A 163 -0.21 16.26 1.16
N ARG A 164 -1.39 16.86 1.42
CA ARG A 164 -1.97 17.90 0.56
C ARG A 164 -0.93 18.96 0.21
N CYS A 165 -1.00 19.52 -1.00
CA CYS A 165 -0.01 20.48 -1.52
C CYS A 165 1.41 19.89 -1.64
N GLY A 166 1.56 18.58 -1.84
CA GLY A 166 2.85 17.91 -1.96
C GLY A 166 3.65 17.87 -0.65
N ALA A 167 3.01 18.00 0.51
CA ALA A 167 3.65 18.03 1.83
C ALA A 167 4.14 16.66 2.34
N TYR A 168 4.55 15.77 1.43
CA TYR A 168 4.90 14.37 1.70
C TYR A 168 5.94 14.22 2.82
N ALA A 169 7.03 15.00 2.82
CA ALA A 169 8.10 14.95 3.82
C ALA A 169 7.66 15.24 5.27
N THR A 170 6.49 15.86 5.47
CA THR A 170 5.98 16.22 6.81
C THR A 170 4.64 15.59 7.13
N SER A 171 4.15 14.69 6.26
CA SER A 171 2.79 14.16 6.31
C SER A 171 2.55 13.06 7.35
N ARG A 172 3.61 12.39 7.83
CA ARG A 172 3.50 11.33 8.85
C ARG A 172 2.87 11.89 10.13
N GLY A 173 1.85 11.20 10.64
CA GLY A 173 1.04 11.60 11.79
C GLY A 173 0.14 12.80 11.54
N ARG A 174 0.04 13.30 10.30
CA ARG A 174 -0.75 14.49 9.94
C ARG A 174 -1.96 14.18 9.08
N TYR A 175 -2.32 12.92 8.86
CA TYR A 175 -3.58 12.58 8.21
C TYR A 175 -4.76 12.74 9.17
N GLY A 176 -5.93 13.15 8.67
CA GLY A 176 -7.12 13.34 9.51
C GLY A 176 -7.57 12.07 10.24
N ILE A 177 -7.25 10.90 9.68
CA ILE A 177 -7.48 9.60 10.31
C ILE A 177 -6.19 8.79 10.29
N LEU A 178 -5.72 8.39 11.47
CA LEU A 178 -4.54 7.56 11.71
C LEU A 178 -4.97 6.27 12.40
N SER A 179 -4.71 5.12 11.77
CA SER A 179 -4.80 3.81 12.39
C SER A 179 -3.42 3.28 12.75
N ASP A 180 -3.22 2.93 14.01
CA ASP A 180 -1.91 2.59 14.56
C ASP A 180 -2.03 1.42 15.54
N ASP A 181 -1.78 0.21 15.05
CA ASP A 181 -1.96 -1.03 15.79
C ASP A 181 -0.79 -1.36 16.72
N ILE A 182 0.27 -0.52 16.77
CA ILE A 182 1.44 -0.69 17.65
C ILE A 182 2.08 -2.09 17.60
N PHE A 183 1.89 -2.82 16.50
CA PHE A 183 2.23 -4.23 16.34
C PHE A 183 1.66 -5.13 17.45
N LEU A 184 0.44 -4.82 17.92
CA LEU A 184 -0.12 -5.48 19.09
C LEU A 184 -0.26 -7.00 18.89
N ASN A 185 -0.64 -7.44 17.70
CA ASN A 185 -0.86 -8.84 17.39
C ASN A 185 -0.67 -9.13 15.89
N GLY A 186 0.05 -10.19 15.57
CA GLY A 186 0.36 -10.62 14.19
C GLY A 186 -0.85 -10.96 13.30
N GLY A 187 -2.08 -10.95 13.81
CA GLY A 187 -3.31 -11.13 13.03
C GLY A 187 -4.13 -9.85 12.80
N HIS A 188 -3.73 -8.71 13.37
CA HIS A 188 -4.51 -7.48 13.29
C HIS A 188 -4.37 -6.78 11.95
N MET A 189 -5.49 -6.21 11.50
CA MET A 189 -5.54 -5.35 10.34
C MET A 189 -5.61 -3.89 10.81
N GLY A 190 -4.87 -3.00 10.14
CA GLY A 190 -4.99 -1.55 10.39
C GLY A 190 -6.38 -1.01 10.02
N LEU A 191 -6.95 -1.51 8.91
CA LEU A 191 -8.35 -1.29 8.49
C LEU A 191 -8.86 -2.56 7.80
N GLY A 192 -9.95 -3.13 8.32
CA GLY A 192 -10.69 -4.20 7.66
C GLY A 192 -11.96 -3.68 7.00
N ILE A 193 -12.19 -4.04 5.74
CA ILE A 193 -13.43 -3.77 5.02
C ILE A 193 -14.09 -5.08 4.61
N GLY A 194 -15.36 -5.24 4.99
CA GLY A 194 -16.16 -6.41 4.64
C GLY A 194 -17.58 -6.02 4.21
N GLY A 195 -18.20 -6.81 3.34
CA GLY A 195 -19.61 -6.60 2.98
C GLY A 195 -19.94 -5.27 2.27
N ALA A 196 -18.94 -4.47 1.87
CA ALA A 196 -19.10 -3.22 1.11
C ALA A 196 -18.69 -3.40 -0.37
N ARG A 197 -19.22 -2.57 -1.27
CA ARG A 197 -18.85 -2.48 -2.70
C ARG A 197 -18.93 -1.02 -3.15
N ALA A 198 -18.37 -0.66 -4.29
CA ALA A 198 -18.46 0.70 -4.83
C ALA A 198 -18.07 1.78 -3.82
N PHE A 199 -16.84 1.75 -3.30
CA PHE A 199 -16.40 2.70 -2.28
C PHE A 199 -15.03 3.28 -2.58
N GLU A 200 -14.73 4.41 -1.97
CA GLU A 200 -13.47 5.12 -2.10
C GLU A 200 -12.79 5.27 -0.73
N LEU A 201 -11.48 5.02 -0.69
CA LEU A 201 -10.61 5.36 0.43
C LEU A 201 -9.58 6.38 -0.02
N GLU A 202 -9.50 7.51 0.68
CA GLU A 202 -8.47 8.51 0.43
C GLU A 202 -7.94 9.17 1.71
N TYR A 203 -6.68 9.64 1.66
CA TYR A 203 -6.09 10.42 2.74
C TYR A 203 -6.16 9.72 4.12
N LEU A 204 -5.76 8.45 4.18
CA LEU A 204 -5.64 7.69 5.42
C LEU A 204 -4.19 7.32 5.71
N GLU A 205 -3.81 7.31 6.98
CA GLU A 205 -2.53 6.77 7.46
C GLU A 205 -2.77 5.47 8.23
N LEU A 206 -2.16 4.38 7.79
CA LEU A 206 -2.26 3.07 8.44
C LEU A 206 -0.84 2.60 8.79
N THR A 207 -0.56 2.37 10.07
CA THR A 207 0.80 2.04 10.50
C THR A 207 0.85 0.99 11.59
N ARG A 208 1.99 0.29 11.66
CA ARG A 208 2.28 -0.69 12.71
C ARG A 208 1.23 -1.77 12.85
N ALA A 209 0.59 -2.12 11.74
CA ALA A 209 -0.31 -3.27 11.64
C ALA A 209 0.46 -4.57 11.82
N GLY A 210 -0.03 -5.46 12.69
CA GLY A 210 0.61 -6.75 12.92
C GLY A 210 0.42 -7.77 11.78
N PHE A 211 -0.60 -7.63 10.93
CA PHE A 211 -0.73 -8.37 9.68
C PHE A 211 -0.73 -7.42 8.49
N ALA A 212 -1.90 -6.99 8.01
CA ALA A 212 -2.02 -6.09 6.86
C ALA A 212 -2.43 -4.67 7.29
N GLY A 213 -1.89 -3.65 6.63
CA GLY A 213 -2.37 -2.28 6.81
C GLY A 213 -3.86 -2.15 6.45
N LEU A 214 -4.22 -2.57 5.25
CA LEU A 214 -5.58 -2.59 4.72
C LEU A 214 -5.95 -4.00 4.26
N ARG A 215 -7.09 -4.51 4.71
CA ARG A 215 -7.67 -5.76 4.22
C ARG A 215 -9.06 -5.54 3.66
N ILE A 216 -9.26 -5.88 2.39
CA ILE A 216 -10.56 -5.88 1.71
C ILE A 216 -10.84 -7.30 1.23
N ASN A 217 -11.86 -7.94 1.79
CA ASN A 217 -12.25 -9.29 1.39
C ASN A 217 -13.77 -9.49 1.56
N ARG A 218 -14.31 -10.45 0.82
CA ARG A 218 -15.68 -10.95 0.97
C ARG A 218 -15.67 -12.47 1.05
N SER A 219 -16.39 -12.98 2.03
CA SER A 219 -16.68 -14.40 2.17
C SER A 219 -17.89 -14.78 1.32
N ALA A 220 -18.01 -16.08 1.00
CA ALA A 220 -19.23 -16.63 0.44
C ALA A 220 -20.42 -16.36 1.36
N GLY A 221 -21.58 -16.05 0.76
CA GLY A 221 -22.86 -16.01 1.45
C GLY A 221 -23.31 -17.42 1.87
N SER A 222 -24.42 -17.48 2.61
CA SER A 222 -25.03 -18.75 3.03
C SER A 222 -25.50 -19.62 1.86
N ASP A 223 -25.68 -19.03 0.67
CA ASP A 223 -26.02 -19.71 -0.58
C ASP A 223 -24.77 -20.18 -1.37
N GLY A 224 -23.57 -20.01 -0.81
CA GLY A 224 -22.30 -20.38 -1.43
C GLY A 224 -21.84 -19.41 -2.53
N LYS A 225 -22.59 -18.34 -2.83
CA LYS A 225 -22.17 -17.33 -3.80
C LYS A 225 -21.20 -16.36 -3.17
N VAL A 226 -20.15 -16.01 -3.88
CA VAL A 226 -19.20 -15.00 -3.44
C VAL A 226 -19.55 -13.67 -4.12
N PRO A 227 -20.00 -12.65 -3.37
CA PRO A 227 -20.31 -11.36 -3.98
C PRO A 227 -19.02 -10.70 -4.50
N PRO A 228 -19.09 -9.96 -5.62
CA PRO A 228 -17.91 -9.34 -6.19
C PRO A 228 -17.41 -8.15 -5.37
N LEU A 229 -16.19 -7.71 -5.67
CA LEU A 229 -15.51 -6.54 -5.11
C LEU A 229 -15.36 -5.47 -6.21
N ASP A 230 -16.48 -4.89 -6.63
CA ASP A 230 -16.48 -3.98 -7.78
C ASP A 230 -16.47 -2.48 -7.38
N ASP A 231 -15.96 -1.66 -8.29
CA ASP A 231 -16.02 -0.18 -8.28
C ASP A 231 -15.30 0.46 -7.09
N ILE A 232 -14.13 -0.07 -6.73
CA ILE A 232 -13.37 0.36 -5.55
C ILE A 232 -12.24 1.30 -5.97
N LEU A 233 -12.10 2.42 -5.26
CA LEU A 233 -11.03 3.39 -5.45
C LEU A 233 -10.15 3.45 -4.19
N LEU A 234 -8.87 3.19 -4.33
CA LEU A 234 -7.87 3.24 -3.26
C LEU A 234 -6.76 4.21 -3.67
N HIS A 235 -6.75 5.40 -3.10
CA HIS A 235 -5.72 6.38 -3.45
C HIS A 235 -5.29 7.27 -2.30
N ASP A 236 -4.14 7.93 -2.45
CA ASP A 236 -3.64 8.89 -1.46
C ASP A 236 -3.45 8.26 -0.06
N LEU A 237 -3.29 6.94 0.00
CA LEU A 237 -3.05 6.20 1.24
C LEU A 237 -1.56 6.21 1.58
N TYR A 238 -1.28 6.35 2.87
CA TYR A 238 0.06 6.15 3.42
C TYR A 238 0.02 4.97 4.39
N ILE A 239 0.43 3.81 3.87
CA ILE A 239 0.46 2.58 4.63
C ILE A 239 1.92 2.22 4.86
N HIS A 240 2.35 2.18 6.10
CA HIS A 240 3.76 1.99 6.38
C HIS A 240 4.06 1.28 7.70
N ASP A 241 5.24 0.67 7.76
CA ASP A 241 5.71 -0.05 8.93
C ASP A 241 4.69 -1.16 9.31
N THR A 242 4.39 -2.08 8.40
CA THR A 242 3.51 -3.24 8.68
C THR A 242 4.34 -4.50 8.86
N ALA A 243 3.88 -5.44 9.70
CA ALA A 243 4.62 -6.68 9.96
C ALA A 243 4.42 -7.76 8.89
N SER A 244 3.33 -7.70 8.12
CA SER A 244 3.11 -8.50 6.91
C SER A 244 2.81 -7.56 5.74
N GLU A 245 1.60 -7.57 5.18
CA GLU A 245 1.30 -6.82 3.97
C GLU A 245 0.96 -5.34 4.23
N ALA A 246 1.07 -4.46 3.21
CA ALA A 246 0.41 -3.16 3.28
C ALA A 246 -1.06 -3.27 2.84
N ILE A 247 -1.31 -3.78 1.63
CA ILE A 247 -2.67 -4.04 1.13
C ILE A 247 -2.86 -5.53 0.87
N TYR A 248 -3.91 -6.10 1.47
CA TYR A 248 -4.47 -7.40 1.14
C TYR A 248 -5.86 -7.21 0.52
N PHE A 249 -6.00 -7.48 -0.79
CA PHE A 249 -7.27 -7.40 -1.51
C PHE A 249 -7.67 -8.75 -2.08
N GLY A 250 -8.94 -9.10 -1.95
CA GLY A 250 -9.50 -10.35 -2.47
C GLY A 250 -9.25 -11.53 -1.53
N SER A 251 -9.04 -12.72 -2.09
CA SER A 251 -8.89 -13.96 -1.32
C SER A 251 -7.86 -14.89 -1.95
N THR A 252 -6.97 -15.45 -1.13
CA THR A 252 -6.04 -16.53 -1.50
C THR A 252 -6.68 -17.93 -1.40
N GLN A 253 -7.95 -18.02 -0.98
CA GLN A 253 -8.63 -19.30 -0.83
C GLN A 253 -9.01 -19.91 -2.19
N GLY A 254 -9.25 -21.23 -2.21
CA GLY A 254 -9.70 -21.90 -3.42
C GLY A 254 -11.04 -21.36 -3.94
N ALA A 255 -11.24 -21.44 -5.26
CA ALA A 255 -12.45 -21.00 -5.94
C ALA A 255 -13.74 -21.63 -5.34
N PRO A 256 -14.89 -20.93 -5.39
CA PRO A 256 -15.08 -19.61 -5.99
C PRO A 256 -14.50 -18.48 -5.12
N THR A 257 -13.95 -17.46 -5.78
CA THR A 257 -13.36 -16.27 -5.14
C THR A 257 -14.11 -14.99 -5.53
N PRO A 258 -14.03 -13.90 -4.75
CA PRO A 258 -14.65 -12.64 -5.15
C PRO A 258 -13.88 -12.06 -6.35
N LEU A 259 -14.53 -11.90 -7.49
CA LEU A 259 -13.97 -11.15 -8.63
C LEU A 259 -13.99 -9.66 -8.28
N GLY A 260 -12.87 -8.98 -8.44
CA GLY A 260 -12.76 -7.53 -8.21
C GLY A 260 -12.61 -6.76 -9.51
N SER A 261 -13.69 -6.17 -10.01
CA SER A 261 -13.71 -5.43 -11.27
C SER A 261 -13.71 -3.92 -11.02
N ASN A 262 -13.21 -3.14 -11.99
CA ASN A 262 -13.15 -1.69 -11.91
C ASN A 262 -12.47 -1.19 -10.62
N LEU A 263 -11.44 -1.92 -10.15
CA LEU A 263 -10.60 -1.51 -9.03
C LEU A 263 -9.57 -0.49 -9.52
N LYS A 264 -9.48 0.65 -8.85
CA LYS A 264 -8.45 1.66 -9.09
C LYS A 264 -7.56 1.77 -7.86
N VAL A 265 -6.26 1.53 -8.02
CA VAL A 265 -5.25 1.69 -6.95
C VAL A 265 -4.20 2.67 -7.42
N TYR A 266 -4.17 3.88 -6.87
CA TYR A 266 -3.25 4.91 -7.38
C TYR A 266 -2.78 5.94 -6.36
N ASN A 267 -1.64 6.57 -6.63
CA ASN A 267 -1.04 7.58 -5.75
C ASN A 267 -0.82 7.13 -4.29
N ASN A 268 -0.60 5.84 -4.05
CA ASN A 268 -0.37 5.30 -2.71
C ASN A 268 1.12 5.19 -2.38
N ARG A 269 1.46 5.43 -1.12
CA ARG A 269 2.76 5.12 -0.52
C ARG A 269 2.63 3.88 0.37
N LEU A 270 3.10 2.73 -0.13
CA LEU A 270 3.12 1.47 0.60
C LEU A 270 4.57 1.14 0.96
N VAL A 271 4.95 1.30 2.23
CA VAL A 271 6.35 1.51 2.61
C VAL A 271 6.78 0.68 3.82
N ARG A 272 7.94 -0.01 3.74
CA ARG A 272 8.51 -0.80 4.85
C ARG A 272 7.52 -1.85 5.39
N THR A 273 7.19 -2.81 4.53
CA THR A 273 6.33 -3.95 4.88
C THR A 273 7.18 -5.16 5.20
N GLY A 274 6.76 -5.95 6.19
CA GLY A 274 7.46 -7.18 6.56
C GLY A 274 7.45 -8.21 5.43
N THR A 275 6.32 -8.32 4.72
CA THR A 275 6.15 -9.14 3.51
C THR A 275 5.72 -8.26 2.33
N GLU A 276 4.76 -8.68 1.49
CA GLU A 276 4.31 -7.97 0.29
C GLU A 276 3.76 -6.56 0.59
N SER A 277 4.28 -5.54 -0.07
CA SER A 277 3.68 -4.20 -0.07
C SER A 277 2.29 -4.21 -0.73
N LEU A 278 2.10 -5.06 -1.75
CA LEU A 278 0.81 -5.21 -2.42
C LEU A 278 0.51 -6.69 -2.64
N GLN A 279 -0.56 -7.19 -2.04
CA GLN A 279 -1.12 -8.50 -2.37
C GLN A 279 -2.58 -8.33 -2.83
N ILE A 280 -2.77 -8.34 -4.15
CA ILE A 280 -4.08 -8.13 -4.77
C ILE A 280 -4.46 -9.34 -5.63
N GLN A 281 -5.71 -9.77 -5.48
CA GLN A 281 -6.14 -11.04 -6.04
C GLN A 281 -7.49 -10.95 -6.73
N ASN A 282 -7.70 -11.90 -7.65
CA ASN A 282 -8.94 -12.08 -8.40
C ASN A 282 -9.37 -10.81 -9.16
N LEU A 283 -8.42 -10.10 -9.76
CA LEU A 283 -8.70 -8.87 -10.48
C LEU A 283 -9.47 -9.14 -11.78
N GLY A 284 -10.47 -8.31 -12.03
CA GLY A 284 -11.37 -8.35 -13.17
C GLY A 284 -11.25 -7.13 -14.08
N ASP A 285 -12.17 -7.03 -15.03
CA ASP A 285 -12.22 -6.01 -16.07
C ASP A 285 -12.22 -4.58 -15.51
N GLY A 286 -11.56 -3.65 -16.20
CA GLY A 286 -11.48 -2.23 -15.83
C GLY A 286 -10.49 -1.90 -14.71
N THR A 287 -9.79 -2.90 -14.16
CA THR A 287 -8.82 -2.70 -13.08
C THR A 287 -7.59 -1.93 -13.55
N GLU A 288 -7.14 -0.99 -12.73
CA GLU A 288 -5.95 -0.17 -12.98
C GLU A 288 -5.16 0.07 -11.70
N VAL A 289 -3.87 -0.23 -11.73
CA VAL A 289 -2.93 0.02 -10.64
C VAL A 289 -1.86 0.96 -11.18
N HIS A 290 -1.84 2.21 -10.74
CA HIS A 290 -0.95 3.20 -11.33
C HIS A 290 -0.40 4.25 -10.39
N HIS A 291 0.77 4.79 -10.70
CA HIS A 291 1.36 5.91 -9.95
C HIS A 291 1.50 5.63 -8.45
N ASN A 292 1.77 4.38 -8.08
CA ASN A 292 2.04 4.00 -6.69
C ASN A 292 3.54 3.83 -6.44
N VAL A 293 3.94 3.97 -5.19
CA VAL A 293 5.28 3.60 -4.73
C VAL A 293 5.18 2.46 -3.71
N PHE A 294 5.74 1.31 -4.08
CA PHE A 294 5.90 0.11 -3.29
C PHE A 294 7.37 -0.02 -2.86
N ALA A 295 7.73 0.65 -1.76
CA ALA A 295 9.13 0.82 -1.38
C ALA A 295 9.49 0.07 -0.10
N PHE A 296 10.66 -0.57 -0.11
CA PHE A 296 11.16 -1.34 1.03
C PHE A 296 10.20 -2.48 1.40
N GLY A 297 9.69 -3.20 0.39
CA GLY A 297 8.88 -4.39 0.60
C GLY A 297 9.70 -5.60 1.04
N ALA A 298 9.06 -6.53 1.72
CA ALA A 298 9.64 -7.77 2.26
C ALA A 298 10.88 -7.56 3.15
N LEU A 299 10.78 -6.66 4.12
CA LEU A 299 11.87 -6.42 5.07
C LEU A 299 12.15 -7.63 5.97
N ASP A 300 11.16 -8.46 6.24
CA ASP A 300 11.26 -9.64 7.11
C ASP A 300 11.67 -10.91 6.35
N TRP A 301 12.28 -10.79 5.16
CA TRP A 301 12.64 -11.93 4.31
C TRP A 301 13.52 -13.02 4.96
N ARG A 302 14.22 -12.71 6.06
CA ARG A 302 14.98 -13.71 6.84
C ARG A 302 14.08 -14.55 7.75
N ALA A 303 12.96 -13.99 8.21
CA ALA A 303 12.10 -14.60 9.20
C ALA A 303 10.59 -14.59 8.87
N ALA A 304 10.25 -14.33 7.60
CA ALA A 304 8.87 -14.31 7.12
C ALA A 304 8.11 -15.57 7.53
N PHE A 305 6.80 -15.44 7.73
CA PHE A 305 5.98 -16.48 8.34
C PHE A 305 5.88 -17.78 7.52
N GLN A 306 6.19 -17.73 6.22
CA GLN A 306 6.35 -18.91 5.37
C GLN A 306 7.26 -18.59 4.17
N ARG A 307 7.80 -19.64 3.55
CA ARG A 307 8.58 -19.54 2.32
C ARG A 307 7.76 -18.87 1.22
N TYR A 308 8.39 -17.99 0.45
CA TYR A 308 7.80 -17.20 -0.64
C TYR A 308 6.83 -16.08 -0.21
N GLN A 309 6.81 -15.70 1.07
CA GLN A 309 6.15 -14.46 1.54
C GLN A 309 7.18 -13.38 1.79
N ASP A 310 8.02 -13.17 0.80
CA ASP A 310 9.15 -12.26 0.81
C ASP A 310 9.31 -11.57 -0.55
N ASN A 311 8.21 -11.44 -1.30
CA ASN A 311 8.15 -10.66 -2.52
C ASN A 311 7.80 -9.21 -2.19
N ASN A 312 8.11 -8.29 -3.10
CA ASN A 312 7.61 -6.93 -2.99
C ASN A 312 6.10 -6.89 -3.23
N SER A 313 5.64 -7.49 -4.32
CA SER A 313 4.24 -7.43 -4.73
C SER A 313 3.77 -8.74 -5.33
N GLN A 314 2.48 -9.01 -5.20
CA GLN A 314 1.77 -10.13 -5.79
C GLN A 314 0.45 -9.65 -6.40
N ALA A 315 0.22 -10.04 -7.66
CA ALA A 315 -1.01 -9.77 -8.38
C ALA A 315 -1.57 -11.05 -9.00
N GLN A 316 -2.85 -11.32 -8.78
CA GLN A 316 -3.56 -12.40 -9.45
C GLN A 316 -4.77 -11.85 -10.22
N VAL A 317 -4.89 -12.23 -11.49
CA VAL A 317 -5.91 -11.76 -12.43
C VAL A 317 -6.79 -12.90 -12.92
N ARG A 318 -8.05 -12.59 -13.23
CA ARG A 318 -9.08 -13.57 -13.62
C ARG A 318 -9.65 -13.35 -15.02
N GLY A 319 -10.09 -12.14 -15.35
CA GLY A 319 -10.63 -11.86 -16.69
C GLY A 319 -10.77 -10.36 -16.99
N GLY A 320 -10.83 -10.01 -18.27
CA GLY A 320 -11.03 -8.63 -18.74
C GLY A 320 -9.73 -7.85 -18.98
N HIS A 321 -9.87 -6.53 -19.20
CA HIS A 321 -8.79 -5.60 -19.43
C HIS A 321 -8.25 -5.05 -18.11
N ILE A 322 -6.95 -5.25 -17.85
CA ILE A 322 -6.29 -4.91 -16.58
C ILE A 322 -4.97 -4.22 -16.87
N ARG A 323 -4.70 -3.12 -16.18
CA ARG A 323 -3.50 -2.29 -16.43
C ARG A 323 -2.70 -2.04 -15.15
N PHE A 324 -1.39 -2.13 -15.28
CA PHE A 324 -0.42 -1.75 -14.26
C PHE A 324 0.58 -0.77 -14.89
N HIS A 325 0.57 0.50 -14.49
CA HIS A 325 1.49 1.45 -15.11
C HIS A 325 1.98 2.61 -14.26
N HIS A 326 3.16 3.12 -14.59
CA HIS A 326 3.76 4.27 -13.90
C HIS A 326 4.04 4.01 -12.41
N ASN A 327 4.11 2.75 -11.99
CA ASN A 327 4.41 2.39 -10.60
C ASN A 327 5.91 2.23 -10.36
N VAL A 328 6.29 2.32 -9.09
CA VAL A 328 7.65 2.09 -8.60
C VAL A 328 7.64 0.91 -7.62
N PHE A 329 8.37 -0.16 -7.95
CA PHE A 329 8.56 -1.34 -7.12
C PHE A 329 10.02 -1.43 -6.70
N VAL A 330 10.29 -1.23 -5.41
CA VAL A 330 11.66 -1.15 -4.88
C VAL A 330 11.79 -1.98 -3.60
N GLY A 331 12.79 -2.87 -3.56
CA GLY A 331 12.94 -3.85 -2.47
C GLY A 331 12.15 -5.13 -2.76
N GLY A 332 12.22 -6.14 -1.88
CA GLY A 332 11.78 -7.52 -2.15
C GLY A 332 12.95 -8.50 -2.09
N ALA A 333 12.78 -9.69 -1.53
CA ALA A 333 13.84 -10.72 -1.51
C ALA A 333 13.60 -11.81 -2.55
N GLY A 334 12.37 -12.35 -2.63
CA GLY A 334 11.98 -13.41 -3.56
C GLY A 334 11.76 -12.90 -4.99
N ALA A 335 10.85 -11.96 -5.16
CA ALA A 335 10.60 -11.29 -6.44
C ALA A 335 10.17 -9.83 -6.27
N LEU A 336 10.36 -8.99 -7.30
CA LEU A 336 9.73 -7.66 -7.34
C LEU A 336 8.23 -7.78 -7.65
N LEU A 337 7.84 -8.76 -8.46
CA LEU A 337 6.43 -9.06 -8.71
C LEU A 337 6.20 -10.55 -8.96
N ASN A 338 5.27 -11.14 -8.21
CA ASN A 338 4.66 -12.41 -8.56
C ASN A 338 3.31 -12.16 -9.24
N PHE A 339 3.21 -12.52 -10.50
CA PHE A 339 2.00 -12.36 -11.30
C PHE A 339 1.39 -13.72 -11.64
N PHE A 340 0.08 -13.86 -11.41
CA PHE A 340 -0.66 -15.09 -11.67
C PHE A 340 -1.91 -14.84 -12.50
N ALA A 341 -2.03 -15.52 -13.64
CA ALA A 341 -3.30 -15.61 -14.35
C ALA A 341 -4.07 -16.84 -13.86
N GLN A 342 -5.31 -16.69 -13.41
CA GLN A 342 -6.09 -17.79 -12.87
C GLN A 342 -7.58 -17.63 -13.21
N ALA A 343 -7.90 -17.65 -14.50
CA ALA A 343 -9.28 -17.55 -14.95
C ALA A 343 -10.15 -18.70 -14.39
N GLU A 344 -11.36 -18.38 -13.97
CA GLU A 344 -12.40 -19.34 -13.63
C GLU A 344 -13.44 -19.46 -14.77
N THR A 345 -14.29 -20.49 -14.70
CA THR A 345 -15.35 -20.71 -15.70
C THR A 345 -16.30 -19.52 -15.77
N GLY A 346 -16.46 -18.94 -16.96
CA GLY A 346 -17.34 -17.81 -17.22
C GLY A 346 -16.63 -16.44 -17.22
N ASP A 347 -15.36 -16.40 -16.82
CA ASP A 347 -14.56 -15.18 -16.89
C ASP A 347 -14.27 -14.77 -18.35
N LEU A 348 -14.15 -13.47 -18.58
CA LEU A 348 -13.72 -12.92 -19.87
C LEU A 348 -12.27 -13.31 -20.17
N PRO A 349 -11.86 -13.43 -21.46
CA PRO A 349 -10.45 -13.51 -21.81
C PRO A 349 -9.65 -12.36 -21.20
N LEU A 350 -8.41 -12.63 -20.79
CA LEU A 350 -7.54 -11.64 -20.17
C LEU A 350 -6.88 -10.75 -21.24
N ASN A 351 -6.85 -9.44 -21.00
CA ASN A 351 -5.97 -8.50 -21.70
C ASN A 351 -5.22 -7.69 -20.64
N VAL A 352 -3.98 -8.07 -20.35
CA VAL A 352 -3.23 -7.49 -19.23
C VAL A 352 -2.03 -6.72 -19.73
N GLU A 353 -1.91 -5.47 -19.31
CA GLU A 353 -0.84 -4.56 -19.70
C GLU A 353 -0.03 -4.12 -18.48
N PHE A 354 1.29 -4.31 -18.55
CA PHE A 354 2.27 -3.72 -17.64
C PHE A 354 3.09 -2.71 -18.44
N ALA A 355 2.87 -1.41 -18.21
CA ALA A 355 3.50 -0.36 -18.99
C ALA A 355 4.22 0.68 -18.12
N ASP A 356 5.41 1.12 -18.51
CA ASP A 356 6.07 2.28 -17.89
C ASP A 356 6.28 2.14 -16.37
N ASN A 357 6.50 0.93 -15.86
CA ASN A 357 6.83 0.70 -14.45
C ASN A 357 8.34 0.63 -14.24
N TYR A 358 8.79 1.03 -13.05
CA TYR A 358 10.17 0.90 -12.60
C TYR A 358 10.28 -0.17 -11.52
N PHE A 359 11.16 -1.14 -11.73
CA PHE A 359 11.41 -2.27 -10.85
C PHE A 359 12.89 -2.27 -10.44
N ALA A 360 13.18 -2.21 -9.14
CA ALA A 360 14.55 -2.21 -8.67
C ALA A 360 14.80 -2.99 -7.39
N ASP A 361 16.01 -3.56 -7.33
CA ASP A 361 16.69 -4.00 -6.12
C ASP A 361 16.00 -5.18 -5.41
N THR A 362 16.30 -6.40 -5.88
CA THR A 362 15.83 -7.68 -5.30
C THR A 362 16.97 -8.67 -5.13
N LEU A 363 16.79 -9.69 -4.26
CA LEU A 363 17.80 -10.74 -4.03
C LEU A 363 17.64 -11.97 -4.92
N SER A 364 16.54 -12.08 -5.66
CA SER A 364 16.24 -13.27 -6.47
C SER A 364 15.69 -12.88 -7.84
N LEU A 365 14.40 -12.68 -8.04
CA LEU A 365 13.80 -12.59 -9.38
C LEU A 365 13.20 -11.21 -9.67
N GLY A 366 13.26 -10.74 -10.92
CA GLY A 366 12.52 -9.54 -11.30
C GLY A 366 11.01 -9.81 -11.22
N VAL A 367 10.50 -10.63 -12.15
CA VAL A 367 9.09 -10.99 -12.22
C VAL A 367 8.91 -12.49 -12.38
N TYR A 368 8.00 -13.09 -11.61
CA TYR A 368 7.48 -14.43 -11.88
C TYR A 368 6.13 -14.35 -12.59
N LEU A 369 5.98 -15.10 -13.68
CA LEU A 369 4.76 -15.23 -14.47
C LEU A 369 4.20 -16.65 -14.32
N GLY A 370 3.11 -16.77 -13.57
CA GLY A 370 2.49 -18.05 -13.20
C GLY A 370 1.04 -18.21 -13.67
N GLY A 371 0.51 -19.40 -13.39
CA GLY A 371 -0.91 -19.71 -13.54
C GLY A 371 -1.31 -20.27 -14.91
N THR A 372 -2.60 -20.17 -15.22
CA THR A 372 -3.26 -20.65 -16.44
C THR A 372 -4.27 -19.61 -16.91
N ALA A 373 -4.25 -19.31 -18.20
CA ALA A 373 -5.18 -18.35 -18.81
C ALA A 373 -6.00 -19.01 -19.92
N GLY A 374 -7.25 -18.56 -20.08
CA GLY A 374 -8.17 -19.06 -21.10
C GLY A 374 -7.74 -18.68 -22.53
N ALA A 375 -8.36 -19.33 -23.52
CA ALA A 375 -8.15 -19.01 -24.92
C ALA A 375 -8.45 -17.52 -25.20
N GLY A 376 -7.64 -16.89 -26.06
CA GLY A 376 -7.75 -15.47 -26.38
C GLY A 376 -7.10 -14.52 -25.36
N SER A 377 -6.56 -15.03 -24.24
CA SER A 377 -5.86 -14.20 -23.27
C SER A 377 -4.52 -13.67 -23.81
N THR A 378 -4.18 -12.43 -23.49
CA THR A 378 -2.93 -11.77 -23.91
C THR A 378 -2.29 -10.98 -22.76
N PHE A 379 -0.96 -10.93 -22.76
CA PHE A 379 -0.16 -10.25 -21.75
C PHE A 379 0.89 -9.39 -22.45
N LEU A 380 0.88 -8.08 -22.18
CA LEU A 380 1.83 -7.10 -22.71
C LEU A 380 2.68 -6.53 -21.58
N TRP A 381 3.99 -6.57 -21.75
CA TRP A 381 4.98 -5.92 -20.91
C TRP A 381 5.71 -4.90 -21.77
N GLU A 382 5.45 -3.62 -21.56
CA GLU A 382 5.92 -2.55 -22.43
C GLU A 382 6.66 -1.44 -21.67
N ARG A 383 7.83 -1.01 -22.15
CA ARG A 383 8.58 0.14 -21.61
C ARG A 383 8.86 0.07 -20.09
N ASN A 384 8.89 -1.12 -19.50
CA ASN A 384 9.27 -1.28 -18.09
C ASN A 384 10.80 -1.27 -17.96
N ALA A 385 11.28 -0.89 -16.78
CA ALA A 385 12.70 -0.86 -16.46
C ALA A 385 13.04 -1.74 -15.26
N PHE A 386 14.11 -2.53 -15.36
CA PHE A 386 14.53 -3.48 -14.34
C PHE A 386 16.00 -3.27 -13.96
N ARG A 387 16.29 -3.09 -12.67
CA ARG A 387 17.66 -2.97 -12.18
C ARG A 387 17.91 -3.57 -10.80
N GLY A 388 19.19 -3.70 -10.43
CA GLY A 388 19.57 -4.23 -9.12
C GLY A 388 19.08 -5.67 -8.87
N LEU A 389 19.16 -6.53 -9.89
CA LEU A 389 18.73 -7.93 -9.80
C LEU A 389 19.87 -8.85 -9.32
N ASP A 390 20.51 -8.48 -8.22
CA ASP A 390 21.69 -9.17 -7.70
C ASP A 390 21.28 -10.41 -6.88
N PHE A 391 21.80 -11.58 -7.25
CA PHE A 391 21.43 -12.81 -6.54
C PHE A 391 22.10 -12.89 -5.15
N GLY A 392 21.29 -12.82 -4.10
CA GLY A 392 21.70 -12.99 -2.70
C GLY A 392 20.80 -13.92 -1.89
N TYR A 393 19.77 -14.51 -2.52
CA TYR A 393 18.72 -15.28 -1.86
C TYR A 393 19.20 -16.57 -1.18
N ALA A 394 20.35 -17.11 -1.63
CA ALA A 394 20.97 -18.29 -1.05
C ALA A 394 21.41 -18.13 0.41
N SER A 395 21.50 -16.89 0.93
CA SER A 395 21.79 -16.66 2.35
C SER A 395 20.70 -17.15 3.30
N VAL A 396 19.46 -17.29 2.81
CA VAL A 396 18.34 -17.88 3.56
C VAL A 396 17.94 -19.23 2.96
N TYR A 397 17.98 -19.36 1.63
CA TYR A 397 17.58 -20.59 0.94
C TYR A 397 18.75 -21.22 0.18
N PRO A 398 19.63 -22.00 0.84
CA PRO A 398 20.92 -22.42 0.26
C PRO A 398 20.83 -23.28 -1.00
N ASP A 399 19.69 -23.96 -1.22
CA ASP A 399 19.44 -24.78 -2.41
C ASP A 399 18.96 -23.95 -3.63
N THR A 400 18.79 -22.64 -3.47
CA THR A 400 18.37 -21.75 -4.56
C THR A 400 19.57 -21.30 -5.38
N THR A 401 19.35 -21.04 -6.66
CA THR A 401 20.36 -20.55 -7.61
C THR A 401 19.85 -19.30 -8.31
N ASP A 402 20.77 -18.50 -8.85
CA ASP A 402 20.40 -17.34 -9.66
C ASP A 402 19.49 -17.80 -10.82
N PRO A 403 18.26 -17.24 -10.94
CA PRO A 403 17.37 -17.56 -12.05
C PRO A 403 17.98 -17.32 -13.43
N GLY A 404 18.98 -16.43 -13.54
CA GLY A 404 19.62 -16.06 -14.80
C GLY A 404 18.73 -15.27 -15.75
N VAL A 405 17.53 -14.88 -15.30
CA VAL A 405 16.49 -14.19 -16.09
C VAL A 405 15.85 -13.05 -15.30
N VAL A 406 15.34 -12.05 -16.02
CA VAL A 406 14.47 -11.01 -15.45
C VAL A 406 13.06 -11.58 -15.21
N PHE A 407 12.52 -12.28 -16.21
CA PHE A 407 11.20 -12.90 -16.17
C PHE A 407 11.32 -14.42 -16.06
N GLY A 408 10.90 -14.98 -14.92
CA GLY A 408 10.63 -16.40 -14.76
C GLY A 408 9.23 -16.73 -15.26
N LYS A 409 9.05 -17.82 -16.01
CA LYS A 409 7.75 -18.21 -16.57
C LYS A 409 7.40 -19.66 -16.24
N ALA A 410 6.24 -19.88 -15.63
CA ALA A 410 5.68 -21.22 -15.44
C ALA A 410 5.38 -21.87 -16.80
N ALA A 411 5.58 -23.19 -16.91
CA ALA A 411 5.27 -23.94 -18.13
C ALA A 411 3.75 -23.94 -18.45
N THR A 412 2.91 -23.80 -17.42
CA THR A 412 1.44 -23.79 -17.52
C THR A 412 0.89 -22.52 -18.17
N LEU A 413 1.64 -21.42 -18.17
CA LEU A 413 1.25 -20.18 -18.84
C LEU A 413 1.65 -20.27 -20.32
N THR A 414 0.68 -20.63 -21.16
CA THR A 414 0.85 -20.88 -22.61
C THR A 414 0.27 -19.79 -23.49
N SER A 415 -0.47 -18.83 -22.93
CA SER A 415 -1.04 -17.70 -23.66
C SER A 415 0.05 -16.76 -24.21
N PRO A 416 -0.24 -16.04 -25.30
CA PRO A 416 0.67 -15.06 -25.88
C PRO A 416 1.20 -14.03 -24.87
N LEU A 417 2.53 -13.88 -24.85
CA LEU A 417 3.27 -12.96 -24.00
C LEU A 417 4.12 -12.05 -24.89
N THR A 418 3.88 -10.74 -24.81
CA THR A 418 4.63 -9.75 -25.60
C THR A 418 5.51 -8.91 -24.68
N PHE A 419 6.81 -8.88 -24.97
CA PHE A 419 7.76 -7.96 -24.34
C PHE A 419 8.18 -6.90 -25.36
N LYS A 420 7.88 -5.64 -25.10
CA LYS A 420 8.16 -4.54 -26.02
C LYS A 420 8.91 -3.41 -25.34
N ASP A 421 10.03 -2.98 -25.91
CA ASP A 421 10.77 -1.78 -25.48
C ASP A 421 11.12 -1.74 -23.98
N ASN A 422 11.22 -2.90 -23.31
CA ASN A 422 11.65 -2.96 -21.91
C ASN A 422 13.17 -2.79 -21.82
N GLN A 423 13.64 -2.22 -20.72
CA GLN A 423 15.06 -2.05 -20.45
C GLN A 423 15.44 -2.80 -19.19
N TRP A 424 16.59 -3.46 -19.20
CA TRP A 424 17.13 -4.08 -17.99
C TRP A 424 18.65 -4.00 -17.96
N GLU A 425 19.23 -3.98 -16.77
CA GLU A 425 20.69 -4.03 -16.59
C GLU A 425 21.16 -5.35 -15.97
N GLY A 426 22.48 -5.60 -16.07
CA GLY A 426 23.13 -6.77 -15.48
C GLY A 426 23.27 -7.97 -16.43
N GLY A 427 23.77 -9.08 -15.88
CA GLY A 427 24.15 -10.27 -16.65
C GLY A 427 23.00 -11.20 -17.06
N ARG A 428 21.76 -10.90 -16.64
CA ARG A 428 20.61 -11.77 -16.85
C ARG A 428 20.02 -11.63 -18.25
N LYS A 429 19.39 -12.70 -18.74
CA LYS A 429 18.57 -12.67 -19.96
C LYS A 429 17.20 -12.06 -19.64
N LEU A 430 16.50 -11.56 -20.65
CA LEU A 430 15.12 -11.12 -20.45
C LEU A 430 14.25 -12.29 -19.96
N ILE A 431 14.32 -13.43 -20.64
CA ILE A 431 13.57 -14.64 -20.35
C ILE A 431 14.32 -15.87 -20.88
N ALA A 432 14.02 -17.05 -20.36
CA ALA A 432 14.64 -18.29 -20.79
C ALA A 432 14.42 -18.56 -22.29
N GLY A 433 15.49 -18.93 -23.00
CA GLY A 433 15.47 -19.26 -24.43
C GLY A 433 15.63 -18.08 -25.39
N LEU A 434 15.60 -16.82 -24.91
CA LEU A 434 15.99 -15.66 -25.72
C LEU A 434 17.41 -15.20 -25.39
N THR A 435 18.17 -14.92 -26.46
CA THR A 435 19.49 -14.28 -26.37
C THR A 435 19.34 -12.85 -26.91
N GLY A 436 19.47 -11.85 -26.04
CA GLY A 436 19.20 -10.44 -26.37
C GLY A 436 17.76 -10.01 -26.08
N GLY A 437 17.35 -8.85 -26.62
CA GLY A 437 16.05 -8.24 -26.32
C GLY A 437 15.01 -8.31 -27.44
N SER A 438 15.24 -9.10 -28.48
CA SER A 438 14.26 -9.33 -29.55
C SER A 438 14.29 -10.79 -30.02
N GLY A 439 13.15 -11.31 -30.45
CA GLY A 439 12.99 -12.69 -30.92
C GLY A 439 11.72 -13.36 -30.40
N THR A 440 11.57 -14.66 -30.71
CA THR A 440 10.40 -15.46 -30.30
C THR A 440 10.85 -16.77 -29.66
N VAL A 441 10.24 -17.16 -28.55
CA VAL A 441 10.43 -18.46 -27.90
C VAL A 441 9.11 -18.98 -27.35
N GLY A 442 8.63 -20.11 -27.86
CA GLY A 442 7.32 -20.64 -27.48
C GLY A 442 6.21 -19.58 -27.64
N PRO A 443 5.43 -19.26 -26.59
CA PRO A 443 4.38 -18.24 -26.65
C PRO A 443 4.88 -16.80 -26.51
N VAL A 444 6.20 -16.59 -26.35
CA VAL A 444 6.79 -15.28 -26.08
C VAL A 444 7.25 -14.62 -27.38
N THR A 445 6.86 -13.36 -27.58
CA THR A 445 7.41 -12.48 -28.63
C THR A 445 8.04 -11.26 -27.98
N ALA A 446 9.29 -10.95 -28.34
CA ALA A 446 10.05 -9.82 -27.82
C ALA A 446 10.50 -8.90 -28.96
N THR A 447 10.34 -7.59 -28.81
CA THR A 447 10.77 -6.57 -29.79
C THR A 447 11.29 -5.33 -29.08
N GLY A 448 12.42 -4.79 -29.54
CA GLY A 448 12.94 -3.49 -29.09
C GLY A 448 13.45 -3.43 -27.64
N ASN A 449 13.44 -4.56 -26.90
CA ASN A 449 13.96 -4.57 -25.54
C ASN A 449 15.49 -4.42 -25.53
N VAL A 450 16.05 -3.77 -24.51
CA VAL A 450 17.48 -3.43 -24.42
C VAL A 450 18.07 -3.94 -23.11
N ASN A 451 19.11 -4.77 -23.19
CA ASN A 451 20.01 -5.00 -22.06
C ASN A 451 21.06 -3.88 -22.03
N GLY A 452 20.99 -2.99 -21.05
CA GLY A 452 21.89 -1.86 -20.89
C GLY A 452 21.64 -1.13 -19.59
N ALA A 453 22.45 -0.11 -19.29
CA ALA A 453 22.32 0.67 -18.06
C ALA A 453 20.91 1.26 -17.92
N VAL A 454 20.30 1.11 -16.75
CA VAL A 454 19.01 1.71 -16.42
C VAL A 454 19.25 2.91 -15.51
N SER A 455 18.69 4.08 -15.85
CA SER A 455 18.79 5.26 -14.99
C SER A 455 18.18 4.99 -13.62
N VAL A 456 18.90 5.32 -12.56
CA VAL A 456 18.40 5.18 -11.19
C VAL A 456 17.22 6.13 -10.97
N LEU A 457 16.12 5.61 -10.42
CA LEU A 457 15.04 6.45 -9.88
C LEU A 457 15.48 6.97 -8.50
N ASN A 458 15.54 8.29 -8.38
CA ASN A 458 15.78 8.96 -7.11
C ASN A 458 14.46 9.50 -6.57
N PHE A 459 14.29 9.38 -5.25
CA PHE A 459 13.19 10.02 -4.53
C PHE A 459 13.61 11.42 -4.06
N VAL A 460 12.64 12.31 -3.83
CA VAL A 460 12.88 13.66 -3.29
C VAL A 460 13.60 13.58 -1.95
N ASP A 461 13.06 12.82 -0.99
CA ASP A 461 13.71 12.56 0.30
C ASP A 461 13.13 11.29 0.95
N THR A 462 13.92 10.23 1.01
CA THR A 462 13.50 9.02 1.73
C THR A 462 13.54 9.22 3.25
N GLY A 463 14.38 10.12 3.76
CA GLY A 463 14.72 10.24 5.17
C GLY A 463 15.67 9.13 5.69
N LEU A 464 16.15 8.24 4.82
CA LEU A 464 17.21 7.29 5.16
C LEU A 464 18.58 7.96 5.09
N PRO A 465 19.62 7.41 5.77
CA PRO A 465 20.98 7.90 5.64
C PRO A 465 21.43 8.02 4.17
N ALA A 466 22.18 9.07 3.86
CA ALA A 466 22.63 9.32 2.50
C ALA A 466 23.43 8.13 1.94
N GLY A 467 23.13 7.75 0.69
CA GLY A 467 23.77 6.61 0.02
C GLY A 467 23.20 5.24 0.42
N THR A 468 22.18 5.19 1.27
CA THR A 468 21.47 3.93 1.57
C THR A 468 20.80 3.41 0.31
N THR A 469 21.18 2.22 -0.13
CA THR A 469 20.46 1.51 -1.20
C THR A 469 19.22 0.86 -0.60
N SER A 470 18.19 0.66 -1.42
CA SER A 470 16.91 0.15 -0.95
C SER A 470 16.97 -1.21 -0.24
N ARG A 471 17.91 -2.08 -0.64
CA ARG A 471 18.15 -3.42 -0.05
C ARG A 471 18.97 -3.42 1.24
N GLN A 472 19.49 -2.28 1.69
CA GLN A 472 20.24 -2.21 2.95
C GLN A 472 19.36 -2.11 4.19
N LEU A 473 18.07 -1.77 4.02
CA LEU A 473 17.10 -1.78 5.10
C LEU A 473 16.49 -3.19 5.21
N GLU A 474 16.45 -3.73 6.42
CA GLU A 474 15.80 -5.01 6.75
C GLU A 474 14.94 -4.85 8.01
N MET A 475 14.10 -5.83 8.33
CA MET A 475 13.50 -5.94 9.65
C MET A 475 14.49 -6.64 10.57
N TRP A 476 14.60 -6.17 11.82
CA TRP A 476 15.45 -6.86 12.78
C TRP A 476 14.83 -8.20 13.15
N THR A 477 15.64 -9.26 13.14
CA THR A 477 15.30 -10.59 13.64
C THR A 477 16.52 -11.22 14.31
N ASP A 478 16.29 -12.09 15.29
CA ASP A 478 17.36 -12.84 15.95
C ASP A 478 17.83 -14.03 15.11
N ARG A 479 16.92 -14.64 14.34
CA ARG A 479 17.18 -15.86 13.56
C ARG A 479 16.59 -15.78 12.16
N ALA A 480 17.33 -16.35 11.20
CA ALA A 480 16.80 -16.59 9.87
C ALA A 480 15.91 -17.86 9.90
N THR A 481 14.65 -17.71 10.33
CA THR A 481 13.77 -18.85 10.66
C THR A 481 13.52 -19.79 9.48
N LEU A 482 13.53 -19.26 8.25
CA LEU A 482 13.31 -20.01 7.02
C LEU A 482 14.57 -20.74 6.49
N ALA A 483 15.75 -20.43 7.04
CA ALA A 483 16.98 -21.11 6.67
C ALA A 483 17.15 -22.44 7.43
N PRO A 484 17.85 -23.44 6.85
CA PRO A 484 18.11 -24.71 7.53
C PRO A 484 18.80 -24.50 8.89
N ASN A 485 18.24 -25.12 9.94
CA ASN A 485 18.67 -24.99 11.35
C ASN A 485 18.44 -23.61 11.99
N SER A 486 17.74 -22.70 11.29
CA SER A 486 17.37 -21.36 11.76
C SER A 486 18.52 -20.60 12.43
N PRO A 487 19.64 -20.36 11.73
CA PRO A 487 20.84 -19.75 12.27
C PRO A 487 20.59 -18.33 12.78
N GLU A 488 21.41 -17.89 13.73
CA GLU A 488 21.38 -16.53 14.27
C GLU A 488 21.79 -15.51 13.20
N VAL A 489 21.11 -14.37 13.16
CA VAL A 489 21.44 -13.28 12.24
C VAL A 489 22.52 -12.40 12.85
N THR A 490 23.57 -12.18 12.08
CA THR A 490 24.65 -11.25 12.43
C THR A 490 24.54 -10.00 11.57
N TYR A 491 24.41 -8.84 12.23
CA TYR A 491 24.36 -7.54 11.59
C TYR A 491 25.76 -6.92 11.59
N ALA A 492 26.23 -6.51 10.41
CA ALA A 492 27.50 -5.79 10.27
C ALA A 492 27.38 -4.36 10.82
N ALA A 493 28.52 -3.72 11.15
CA ALA A 493 28.54 -2.30 11.46
C ALA A 493 27.98 -1.49 10.27
N GLY A 494 27.11 -0.52 10.55
CA GLY A 494 26.40 0.28 9.56
C GLY A 494 25.10 -0.32 9.04
N ALA A 495 24.77 -1.58 9.36
CA ALA A 495 23.50 -2.19 8.95
C ALA A 495 22.30 -1.39 9.48
N LEU A 496 21.27 -1.22 8.65
CA LEU A 496 20.04 -0.51 8.98
C LEU A 496 18.90 -1.50 9.18
N VAL A 497 18.18 -1.36 10.29
CA VAL A 497 17.05 -2.23 10.62
C VAL A 497 15.85 -1.44 11.13
N MET A 498 14.66 -1.90 10.77
CA MET A 498 13.42 -1.54 11.45
C MET A 498 13.18 -2.50 12.62
N HIS A 499 12.80 -1.98 13.78
CA HIS A 499 12.36 -2.76 14.94
C HIS A 499 11.27 -1.99 15.70
N ASP A 500 10.10 -2.60 15.91
CA ASP A 500 8.92 -1.98 16.54
C ASP A 500 8.58 -0.59 15.98
N GLY A 501 8.74 -0.42 14.67
CA GLY A 501 8.44 0.83 13.96
C GLY A 501 9.44 1.95 14.27
N GLN A 502 10.65 1.61 14.72
CA GLN A 502 11.78 2.50 14.91
C GLN A 502 12.94 2.10 13.98
N LEU A 503 13.72 3.08 13.52
CA LEU A 503 14.87 2.86 12.65
C LEU A 503 16.16 2.83 13.49
N TYR A 504 16.98 1.80 13.30
CA TYR A 504 18.26 1.66 13.98
C TYR A 504 19.41 1.45 13.01
N ARG A 505 20.60 1.89 13.42
CA ARG A 505 21.88 1.62 12.77
C ARG A 505 22.80 0.84 13.70
N ALA A 506 23.39 -0.24 13.22
CA ALA A 506 24.40 -0.99 13.99
C ALA A 506 25.68 -0.16 14.11
N ARG A 507 26.14 0.12 15.34
CA ARG A 507 27.42 0.80 15.62
C ARG A 507 28.62 -0.13 15.43
N ALA A 508 28.41 -1.41 15.68
CA ALA A 508 29.40 -2.47 15.58
C ALA A 508 28.72 -3.77 15.15
N GLN A 509 29.50 -4.72 14.64
CA GLN A 509 28.99 -6.04 14.35
C GLN A 509 28.38 -6.68 15.60
N ASN A 510 27.18 -7.24 15.47
CA ASN A 510 26.49 -7.87 16.60
C ASN A 510 25.52 -8.97 16.14
N THR A 511 25.19 -9.85 17.09
CA THR A 511 24.34 -11.03 16.93
C THR A 511 23.47 -11.16 18.18
N ASN A 512 22.18 -11.47 18.04
CA ASN A 512 21.24 -11.62 19.17
C ASN A 512 21.22 -10.44 20.16
N LYS A 513 21.37 -9.22 19.65
CA LYS A 513 21.26 -8.00 20.46
C LYS A 513 20.06 -7.18 19.99
N PRO A 514 18.87 -7.40 20.58
CA PRO A 514 17.69 -6.57 20.30
C PRO A 514 18.00 -5.07 20.41
N PRO A 515 17.65 -4.22 19.42
CA PRO A 515 18.06 -2.82 19.38
C PRO A 515 17.70 -1.98 20.62
N PRO A 516 16.44 -1.99 21.12
CA PRO A 516 16.08 -1.12 22.24
C PRO A 516 16.80 -1.47 23.56
N GLN A 517 17.23 -2.72 23.73
CA GLN A 517 17.93 -3.19 24.95
C GLN A 517 19.46 -3.08 24.85
N ASN A 518 20.00 -2.71 23.68
CA ASN A 518 21.43 -2.80 23.39
C ASN A 518 21.99 -1.53 22.73
N ALA A 519 21.70 -0.36 23.32
CA ALA A 519 22.12 0.95 22.80
C ALA A 519 23.66 1.16 22.67
N SER A 520 24.48 0.29 23.27
CA SER A 520 25.93 0.31 23.08
C SER A 520 26.37 -0.17 21.69
N VAL A 521 25.54 -0.99 21.03
CA VAL A 521 25.80 -1.52 19.67
C VAL A 521 24.79 -1.05 18.64
N TRP A 522 23.69 -0.43 19.06
CA TRP A 522 22.68 0.17 18.19
C TRP A 522 22.55 1.67 18.41
N GLU A 523 22.31 2.38 17.32
CA GLU A 523 21.99 3.79 17.30
C GLU A 523 20.56 3.95 16.82
N LEU A 524 19.70 4.55 17.64
CA LEU A 524 18.37 4.99 17.21
C LEU A 524 18.54 6.17 16.25
N LEU A 525 17.88 6.09 15.10
CA LEU A 525 17.82 7.15 14.10
C LEU A 525 16.44 7.80 14.08
N SER A 526 16.36 9.00 13.49
CA SER A 526 15.09 9.61 13.13
C SER A 526 14.32 8.70 12.16
N LEU A 527 13.00 8.72 12.27
CA LEU A 527 12.15 8.00 11.34
C LEU A 527 12.25 8.58 9.92
N PRO A 528 12.18 7.73 8.87
CA PRO A 528 12.12 8.17 7.49
C PRO A 528 10.93 9.12 7.23
N VAL A 529 11.17 10.19 6.48
CA VAL A 529 10.14 11.19 6.14
C VAL A 529 9.24 10.73 4.98
N ASP A 530 9.71 9.79 4.16
CA ASP A 530 8.98 9.17 3.05
C ASP A 530 8.39 10.17 2.03
N ASP A 531 9.16 11.18 1.64
CA ASP A 531 8.91 11.93 0.41
C ASP A 531 9.39 11.12 -0.79
N LEU A 532 8.57 10.13 -1.11
CA LEU A 532 8.82 9.15 -2.17
C LEU A 532 8.30 9.62 -3.53
N ARG A 533 8.09 10.93 -3.72
CA ARG A 533 7.92 11.48 -5.06
C ARG A 533 9.19 11.26 -5.86
N THR A 534 9.04 10.99 -7.14
CA THR A 534 10.17 10.93 -8.07
C THR A 534 10.80 12.31 -8.16
N THR A 535 12.13 12.40 -8.04
CA THR A 535 12.84 13.68 -8.10
C THR A 535 12.51 14.41 -9.42
N PRO A 536 12.03 15.67 -9.36
CA PRO A 536 11.71 16.47 -10.54
C PRO A 536 12.91 16.63 -11.49
N GLY A 537 12.63 16.76 -12.79
CA GLY A 537 13.67 16.95 -13.82
C GLY A 537 14.51 15.70 -14.12
N THR A 538 14.11 14.53 -13.61
CA THR A 538 14.69 13.24 -14.01
C THR A 538 13.90 12.61 -15.15
N ALA A 539 14.53 11.72 -15.92
CA ALA A 539 13.85 10.97 -16.99
C ALA A 539 12.63 10.18 -16.49
N TRP A 540 12.59 9.80 -15.21
CA TRP A 540 11.43 9.12 -14.62
C TRP A 540 10.28 10.08 -14.31
N ALA A 541 10.60 11.29 -13.83
CA ALA A 541 9.60 12.33 -13.64
C ALA A 541 8.98 12.79 -14.98
N GLU A 542 9.81 12.95 -16.03
CA GLU A 542 9.32 13.27 -17.39
C GLU A 542 8.40 12.20 -17.97
N ARG A 543 8.55 10.95 -17.51
CA ARG A 543 7.68 9.83 -17.88
C ARG A 543 6.48 9.67 -16.95
N GLY A 544 6.32 10.51 -15.92
CA GLY A 544 5.24 10.40 -14.94
C GLY A 544 5.33 9.17 -14.03
N VAL A 545 6.50 8.52 -13.90
CA VAL A 545 6.63 7.31 -13.08
C VAL A 545 6.72 7.68 -11.59
N GLY A 546 5.89 7.06 -10.76
CA GLY A 546 5.82 7.31 -9.30
C GLY A 546 4.56 8.09 -8.91
N LEU A 547 4.63 8.77 -7.76
CA LEU A 547 3.50 9.54 -7.22
C LEU A 547 3.17 10.74 -8.11
N LEU A 548 1.89 11.10 -8.15
CA LEU A 548 1.38 12.32 -8.75
C LEU A 548 1.54 13.49 -7.78
N ASP A 549 1.92 14.67 -8.29
CA ASP A 549 1.96 15.90 -7.47
C ASP A 549 0.56 16.40 -7.10
N VAL A 550 -0.42 16.16 -7.98
CA VAL A 550 -1.85 16.50 -7.82
C VAL A 550 -2.67 15.36 -8.41
N VAL A 551 -3.52 14.76 -7.59
CA VAL A 551 -4.56 13.84 -8.07
C VAL A 551 -5.71 14.66 -8.63
N ARG A 552 -6.05 14.43 -9.90
CA ARG A 552 -7.20 15.06 -10.57
C ARG A 552 -8.41 14.14 -10.58
#